data_AF-A0A7V9SJS8-F1
#
_entry.id   AF-A0A7V9SJS8-F1
#
_cell.length_a   1.000
_cell.length_b   1.000
_cell.length_c   1.000
_cell.angle_alpha   90.00
_cell.angle_beta   90.00
_cell.angle_gamma   90.00
#
_symmetry.space_group_name_H-M   'P 1'
#
loop_
_entity.id
_entity.type
_entity.pdbx_description
1 polymer ?
#
loop_
_entity_poly.entity_id
_entity_poly.type
_entity_poly.pdbx_seq_one_letter_code
_entity_poly.pdbx_strand_id
1 'polypeptide(L)'
;MNLARGYTPLAVTLCLFVLAEPGRPVSAQRGLTNIPDPDPATQRAALKPAEGFEINLFASEPQISKPIHMNFDAAGRLWVVGSPLYPQIRPEQRAGDKVYILKDTDGDGTADSATVFAEGLLIPTGILPDDTVPHLAAYVANSTELLYLEDTTGDGVADRSTVVLAGFGTEDTHHLIHTFRWGPGGHVYFTQSIYIHSHVETPWGVERLLGGGVWKFHPDTVRLEVFTRGGVNMWGHHFDRYGQSFMTDGAFGEGITYAFPGAAYEAAVGAERLLKGLNPGQPKQSGLEVISGRHLPERWRDRFLTNDFRGNRVNSFSLEDSGSGYLSRQTEDLVTSTHVAFRPVDVKMGPDGAIYIADWYNPIIQHGEVDFRDTRRDASHGRIWRISATGRPPVAMPDLERASVPELLEALASPEGFTRERARPLLKRHGAEAVLPALRGWVKNLDPKDPAHAPLFLEALWVAQWLNAPQPDLLDIALGLEDFRVRAGAVRVASDWAARLDNPSERFRRAVNDPHPRVRLEAVNALRLLGTAEAARTAALATDHPTDTNVDYALWLTLRELADEWLPRVAEDPDYFGGDPGRLIVALRSA
;
A
#
# COMPACT_ATOMS: atom_id res chain seq x y z
N MET A 1 26.78 -64.57 8.16
CA MET A 1 26.18 -63.52 9.00
C MET A 1 26.61 -62.18 8.40
N ASN A 2 25.77 -61.56 7.57
CA ASN A 2 24.83 -60.49 7.97
C ASN A 2 25.60 -59.26 8.50
N LEU A 3 25.57 -58.06 7.92
CA LEU A 3 24.55 -57.41 7.09
C LEU A 3 25.20 -56.32 6.22
N ALA A 4 24.67 -56.19 5.01
CA ALA A 4 24.88 -55.06 4.12
C ALA A 4 24.15 -53.81 4.62
N ARG A 5 24.73 -52.63 4.42
CA ARG A 5 24.00 -51.36 4.30
C ARG A 5 24.44 -50.65 3.04
N GLY A 6 23.50 -50.54 2.10
CA GLY A 6 23.68 -49.82 0.85
C GLY A 6 23.69 -48.32 1.08
N TYR A 7 24.55 -47.65 0.31
CA TYR A 7 24.48 -46.22 0.07
C TYR A 7 23.58 -45.99 -1.14
N THR A 8 22.48 -45.26 -0.94
CA THR A 8 21.68 -44.66 -2.01
C THR A 8 22.12 -43.21 -2.16
N PRO A 9 22.49 -42.71 -3.34
CA PRO A 9 22.75 -41.29 -3.50
C PRO A 9 21.42 -40.53 -3.51
N LEU A 10 21.34 -39.51 -2.66
CA LEU A 10 20.27 -38.53 -2.63
C LEU A 10 20.22 -37.83 -4.00
N ALA A 11 19.07 -37.88 -4.66
CA ALA A 11 18.82 -37.07 -5.85
C ALA A 11 18.89 -35.60 -5.45
N VAL A 12 19.94 -34.90 -5.90
CA VAL A 12 20.02 -33.45 -5.85
C VAL A 12 19.01 -32.91 -6.86
N THR A 13 17.86 -32.45 -6.36
CA THR A 13 16.93 -31.65 -7.15
C THR A 13 17.66 -30.38 -7.57
N LEU A 14 17.99 -30.30 -8.85
CA LEU A 14 18.59 -29.14 -9.48
C LEU A 14 17.58 -27.99 -9.40
N CYS A 15 17.74 -27.09 -8.42
CA CYS A 15 17.08 -25.80 -8.46
C CYS A 15 17.57 -25.07 -9.73
N LEU A 16 16.69 -24.98 -10.72
CA LEU A 16 16.87 -24.10 -11.87
C LEU A 16 16.92 -22.66 -11.34
N PHE A 17 18.13 -22.14 -11.17
CA PHE A 17 18.36 -20.71 -11.10
C PHE A 17 17.91 -20.13 -12.44
N VAL A 18 16.74 -19.49 -12.45
CA VAL A 18 16.39 -18.55 -13.51
C VAL A 18 17.42 -17.44 -13.43
N LEU A 19 18.36 -17.42 -14.38
CA LEU A 19 19.31 -16.34 -14.54
C LEU A 19 18.51 -15.07 -14.84
N ALA A 20 18.35 -14.21 -13.84
CA ALA A 20 17.94 -12.84 -14.07
C ALA A 20 18.97 -12.22 -15.02
N GLU A 21 18.54 -11.83 -16.23
CA GLU A 21 19.41 -11.04 -17.10
C GLU A 21 19.83 -9.79 -16.33
N PRO A 22 21.15 -9.55 -16.16
CA PRO A 22 21.61 -8.35 -15.48
C PRO A 22 21.14 -7.14 -16.28
N GLY A 23 20.40 -6.24 -15.62
CA GLY A 23 20.03 -4.96 -16.20
C GLY A 23 21.27 -4.24 -16.75
N ARG A 24 21.10 -3.51 -17.87
CA ARG A 24 22.22 -2.80 -18.51
C ARG A 24 22.96 -1.92 -17.49
N PRO A 25 24.30 -1.89 -17.51
CA PRO A 25 25.08 -1.14 -16.53
C PRO A 25 24.73 0.35 -16.56
N VAL A 26 24.70 0.93 -15.36
CA VAL A 26 24.45 2.33 -15.00
C VAL A 26 25.12 3.32 -15.98
N SER A 27 26.38 3.08 -16.35
CA SER A 27 27.15 3.94 -17.28
C SER A 27 26.62 4.02 -18.72
N ALA A 28 25.71 3.14 -19.13
CA ALA A 28 25.22 3.05 -20.51
C ALA A 28 24.36 4.25 -20.95
N GLN A 29 23.74 5.01 -20.03
CA GLN A 29 22.88 6.15 -20.40
C GLN A 29 23.66 7.43 -20.72
N ARG A 30 24.88 7.61 -20.17
CA ARG A 30 25.71 8.79 -20.46
C ARG A 30 25.97 8.95 -21.96
N GLY A 31 26.24 7.83 -22.65
CA GLY A 31 26.50 7.78 -24.08
C GLY A 31 25.31 7.42 -24.97
N LEU A 32 24.06 7.55 -24.50
CA LEU A 32 22.89 7.24 -25.33
C LEU A 32 22.80 8.22 -26.50
N THR A 33 23.14 7.74 -27.71
CA THR A 33 23.07 8.50 -28.97
C THR A 33 21.81 8.20 -29.77
N ASN A 34 21.31 6.97 -29.70
CA ASN A 34 20.09 6.54 -30.37
C ASN A 34 18.90 6.72 -29.43
N ILE A 35 18.13 7.79 -29.62
CA ILE A 35 16.90 8.04 -28.88
C ILE A 35 15.82 7.06 -29.38
N PRO A 36 15.19 6.28 -28.49
CA PRO A 36 14.12 5.37 -28.86
C PRO A 36 12.95 6.10 -29.51
N ASP A 37 12.29 5.42 -30.45
CA ASP A 37 11.09 5.92 -31.13
C ASP A 37 9.92 6.03 -30.14
N PRO A 38 9.29 7.22 -30.00
CA PRO A 38 8.15 7.40 -29.13
C PRO A 38 6.83 6.83 -29.67
N ASP A 39 6.78 6.24 -30.86
CA ASP A 39 5.54 5.61 -31.34
C ASP A 39 5.07 4.50 -30.38
N PRO A 40 3.85 4.59 -29.80
CA PRO A 40 3.29 3.52 -28.98
C PRO A 40 3.27 2.15 -29.70
N ALA A 41 3.10 2.10 -31.02
CA ALA A 41 3.12 0.84 -31.76
C ALA A 41 4.52 0.18 -31.73
N THR A 42 5.57 0.98 -31.90
CA THR A 42 6.97 0.52 -31.81
C THR A 42 7.26 -0.03 -30.41
N GLN A 43 6.84 0.68 -29.37
CA GLN A 43 7.03 0.21 -27.99
C GLN A 43 6.20 -1.03 -27.68
N ARG A 44 4.94 -1.11 -28.14
CA ARG A 44 4.07 -2.29 -27.96
C ARG A 44 4.70 -3.55 -28.54
N ALA A 45 5.29 -3.46 -29.73
CA ALA A 45 5.95 -4.58 -30.39
C ALA A 45 7.16 -5.13 -29.62
N ALA A 46 7.75 -4.32 -28.73
CA ALA A 46 8.86 -4.71 -27.87
C ALA A 46 8.41 -5.29 -26.52
N LEU A 47 7.13 -5.18 -26.15
CA LEU A 47 6.57 -5.72 -24.92
C LEU A 47 6.29 -7.22 -25.05
N LYS A 48 6.65 -7.97 -24.02
CA LYS A 48 6.46 -9.42 -23.92
C LYS A 48 5.74 -9.72 -22.61
N PRO A 49 4.39 -9.81 -22.61
CA PRO A 49 3.64 -10.22 -21.44
C PRO A 49 3.90 -11.69 -21.10
N ALA A 50 3.63 -12.08 -19.85
CA ALA A 50 3.74 -13.45 -19.38
C ALA A 50 2.81 -14.40 -20.15
N GLU A 51 3.12 -15.70 -20.12
CA GLU A 51 2.27 -16.71 -20.73
C GLU A 51 0.85 -16.67 -20.14
N GLY A 52 -0.14 -16.63 -21.03
CA GLY A 52 -1.56 -16.50 -20.67
C GLY A 52 -2.05 -15.06 -20.54
N PHE A 53 -1.26 -14.07 -20.97
CA PHE A 53 -1.64 -12.66 -21.01
C PHE A 53 -1.46 -12.04 -22.38
N GLU A 54 -2.27 -11.03 -22.66
CA GLU A 54 -2.16 -10.12 -23.80
C GLU A 54 -2.05 -8.68 -23.31
N ILE A 55 -1.50 -7.81 -24.14
CA ILE A 55 -1.27 -6.40 -23.82
C ILE A 55 -1.81 -5.50 -24.93
N ASN A 56 -2.58 -4.49 -24.55
CA ASN A 56 -3.08 -3.46 -25.45
C ASN A 56 -2.80 -2.05 -24.90
N LEU A 57 -2.87 -1.05 -25.79
CA LEU A 57 -2.73 0.34 -25.40
C LEU A 57 -4.08 0.82 -24.85
N PHE A 58 -4.10 1.29 -23.60
CA PHE A 58 -5.30 1.88 -23.02
C PHE A 58 -5.38 3.37 -23.35
N ALA A 59 -4.29 4.11 -23.14
CA ALA A 59 -4.20 5.53 -23.45
C ALA A 59 -2.75 5.96 -23.72
N SER A 60 -2.58 6.99 -24.55
CA SER A 60 -1.31 7.67 -24.80
C SER A 60 -1.55 9.14 -25.13
N GLU A 61 -0.52 9.86 -25.55
CA GLU A 61 -0.67 11.22 -26.07
C GLU A 61 -1.69 11.25 -27.23
N PRO A 62 -2.49 12.33 -27.36
CA PRO A 62 -2.57 13.51 -26.48
C PRO A 62 -3.53 13.35 -25.27
N GLN A 63 -4.12 12.17 -25.03
CA GLN A 63 -5.11 11.96 -23.95
C GLN A 63 -4.49 12.16 -22.56
N ILE A 64 -3.24 11.76 -22.40
CA ILE A 64 -2.43 11.95 -21.19
C ILE A 64 -1.03 12.41 -21.58
N SER A 65 -0.25 12.80 -20.57
CA SER A 65 1.19 13.03 -20.70
C SER A 65 1.88 12.73 -19.38
N LYS A 66 3.04 12.06 -19.44
CA LYS A 66 3.92 11.80 -18.29
C LYS A 66 3.20 11.26 -17.04
N PRO A 67 2.51 10.12 -17.14
CA PRO A 67 1.81 9.54 -16.00
C PRO A 67 2.81 9.16 -14.89
N ILE A 68 2.53 9.57 -13.66
CA ILE A 68 3.35 9.25 -12.48
C ILE A 68 2.63 8.26 -11.55
N HIS A 69 1.35 8.50 -11.27
CA HIS A 69 0.54 7.69 -10.37
C HIS A 69 -0.90 7.67 -10.86
N MET A 70 -1.62 6.58 -10.59
CA MET A 70 -3.00 6.42 -11.02
C MET A 70 -3.86 5.70 -9.98
N ASN A 71 -5.18 5.82 -10.06
CA ASN A 71 -6.13 5.05 -9.25
C ASN A 71 -7.49 4.99 -9.96
N PHE A 72 -8.27 3.94 -9.68
CA PHE A 72 -9.65 3.85 -10.16
C PHE A 72 -10.63 4.37 -9.10
N ASP A 73 -11.71 5.00 -9.53
CA ASP A 73 -12.87 5.30 -8.69
C ASP A 73 -13.95 4.22 -8.78
N ALA A 74 -15.04 4.36 -8.01
CA ALA A 74 -16.13 3.39 -7.99
C ALA A 74 -16.92 3.31 -9.31
N ALA A 75 -16.83 4.33 -10.16
CA ALA A 75 -17.42 4.34 -11.51
C ALA A 75 -16.54 3.63 -12.55
N GLY A 76 -15.37 3.11 -12.14
CA GLY A 76 -14.42 2.44 -13.01
C GLY A 76 -13.59 3.38 -13.90
N ARG A 77 -13.56 4.68 -13.59
CA ARG A 77 -12.73 5.65 -14.33
C ARG A 77 -11.31 5.62 -13.80
N LEU A 78 -10.33 5.70 -14.69
CA LEU A 78 -8.92 5.77 -14.33
C LEU A 78 -8.48 7.21 -14.16
N TRP A 79 -8.13 7.58 -12.93
CA TRP A 79 -7.58 8.88 -12.59
C TRP A 79 -6.05 8.83 -12.65
N VAL A 80 -5.44 9.79 -13.34
CA VAL A 80 -3.99 9.80 -13.61
C VAL A 80 -3.43 11.19 -13.33
N VAL A 81 -2.38 11.29 -12.53
CA VAL A 81 -1.54 12.50 -12.47
C VAL A 81 -0.47 12.44 -13.53
N GLY A 82 -0.37 13.50 -14.33
CA GLY A 82 0.66 13.67 -15.34
C GLY A 82 1.57 14.86 -15.01
N SER A 83 2.89 14.65 -15.07
CA SER A 83 3.85 15.71 -14.74
C SER A 83 4.96 15.90 -15.79
N PRO A 84 4.68 16.68 -16.86
CA PRO A 84 5.68 17.24 -17.75
C PRO A 84 6.72 18.14 -17.07
N LEU A 85 6.40 18.77 -15.94
CA LEU A 85 7.34 19.65 -15.21
C LEU A 85 8.42 18.88 -14.45
N TYR A 86 8.22 17.58 -14.20
CA TYR A 86 9.19 16.74 -13.52
C TYR A 86 10.52 16.64 -14.30
N PRO A 87 11.70 16.65 -13.63
CA PRO A 87 11.88 16.69 -12.18
C PRO A 87 12.05 18.10 -11.61
N GLN A 88 12.13 19.15 -12.43
CA GLN A 88 12.46 20.49 -11.94
C GLN A 88 11.77 21.56 -12.78
N ILE A 89 10.92 22.35 -12.12
CA ILE A 89 10.34 23.56 -12.69
C ILE A 89 11.42 24.61 -12.97
N ARG A 90 11.32 25.31 -14.10
CA ARG A 90 12.27 26.39 -14.43
C ARG A 90 11.92 27.67 -13.67
N PRO A 91 12.90 28.54 -13.41
CA PRO A 91 12.59 29.92 -13.00
C PRO A 91 11.58 30.54 -13.96
N GLU A 92 10.57 31.24 -13.41
CA GLU A 92 9.47 31.90 -14.14
C GLU A 92 8.49 30.97 -14.86
N GLN A 93 8.75 29.67 -14.94
CA GLN A 93 7.78 28.71 -15.47
C GLN A 93 6.63 28.56 -14.48
N ARG A 94 5.40 28.63 -14.99
CA ARG A 94 4.20 28.40 -14.19
C ARG A 94 3.96 26.91 -14.02
N ALA A 95 3.40 26.55 -12.87
CA ALA A 95 2.78 25.26 -12.64
C ALA A 95 1.69 25.01 -13.72
N GLY A 96 1.59 23.78 -14.20
CA GLY A 96 0.78 23.45 -15.38
C GLY A 96 0.55 21.96 -15.57
N ASP A 97 0.98 21.14 -14.62
CA ASP A 97 0.71 19.71 -14.59
C ASP A 97 -0.77 19.45 -14.31
N LYS A 98 -1.23 18.23 -14.60
CA LYS A 98 -2.66 17.94 -14.75
C LYS A 98 -3.07 16.65 -14.06
N VAL A 99 -4.36 16.58 -13.72
CA VAL A 99 -5.09 15.35 -13.42
C VAL A 99 -6.00 15.03 -14.60
N TYR A 100 -5.92 13.79 -15.08
CA TYR A 100 -6.75 13.26 -16.16
C TYR A 100 -7.71 12.21 -15.59
N ILE A 101 -8.93 12.18 -16.11
CA ILE A 101 -9.91 11.10 -15.89
C ILE A 101 -10.15 10.42 -17.23
N LEU A 102 -9.80 9.13 -17.30
CA LEU A 102 -9.95 8.30 -18.48
C LEU A 102 -11.11 7.33 -18.30
N LYS A 103 -11.86 7.09 -19.39
CA LYS A 103 -12.97 6.15 -19.39
C LYS A 103 -13.01 5.35 -20.68
N ASP A 104 -13.10 4.04 -20.53
CA ASP A 104 -13.51 3.08 -21.56
C ASP A 104 -15.04 2.92 -21.44
N THR A 105 -15.76 3.24 -22.51
CA THR A 105 -17.22 3.33 -22.53
C THR A 105 -17.88 2.14 -23.22
N ASP A 106 -17.15 1.38 -24.03
CA ASP A 106 -17.64 0.21 -24.74
C ASP A 106 -17.03 -1.12 -24.26
N GLY A 107 -16.03 -1.06 -23.39
CA GLY A 107 -15.37 -2.20 -22.75
C GLY A 107 -14.38 -2.91 -23.67
N ASP A 108 -13.89 -2.26 -24.72
CA ASP A 108 -12.89 -2.84 -25.64
C ASP A 108 -11.46 -2.86 -25.07
N GLY A 109 -11.25 -2.23 -23.91
CA GLY A 109 -9.97 -2.13 -23.24
C GLY A 109 -9.16 -0.92 -23.65
N THR A 110 -9.74 0.06 -24.35
CA THR A 110 -9.13 1.33 -24.74
C THR A 110 -9.94 2.51 -24.19
N ALA A 111 -9.27 3.58 -23.78
CA ALA A 111 -9.94 4.77 -23.29
C ALA A 111 -10.57 5.56 -24.44
N ASP A 112 -11.89 5.69 -24.43
CA ASP A 112 -12.66 6.48 -25.39
C ASP A 112 -12.64 7.98 -25.09
N SER A 113 -12.49 8.32 -23.82
CA SER A 113 -12.53 9.72 -23.36
C SER A 113 -11.45 10.02 -22.34
N ALA A 114 -10.99 11.26 -22.37
CA ALA A 114 -10.02 11.83 -21.44
C ALA A 114 -10.45 13.25 -21.07
N THR A 115 -10.76 13.45 -19.79
CA THR A 115 -11.14 14.76 -19.24
C THR A 115 -9.99 15.30 -18.41
N VAL A 116 -9.61 16.57 -18.62
CA VAL A 116 -8.71 17.27 -17.70
C VAL A 116 -9.54 17.73 -16.51
N PHE A 117 -9.46 16.99 -15.41
CA PHE A 117 -10.21 17.31 -14.19
C PHE A 117 -9.61 18.52 -13.47
N ALA A 118 -8.28 18.62 -13.43
CA ALA A 118 -7.58 19.75 -12.82
C ALA A 118 -6.29 20.06 -13.57
N GLU A 119 -5.90 21.33 -13.58
CA GLU A 119 -4.64 21.80 -14.14
C GLU A 119 -4.01 22.88 -13.25
N GLY A 120 -2.79 23.31 -13.58
CA GLY A 120 -2.05 24.29 -12.78
C GLY A 120 -1.33 23.67 -11.57
N LEU A 121 -1.16 22.34 -11.57
CA LEU A 121 -0.47 21.62 -10.50
C LEU A 121 1.05 21.74 -10.63
N LEU A 122 1.72 21.66 -9.49
CA LEU A 122 3.17 21.67 -9.35
C LEU A 122 3.65 20.26 -9.03
N ILE A 123 4.16 19.55 -10.04
CA ILE A 123 4.77 18.23 -9.92
C ILE A 123 3.91 17.28 -9.06
N PRO A 124 2.68 16.94 -9.50
CA PRO A 124 1.83 16.04 -8.75
C PRO A 124 2.35 14.61 -8.83
N THR A 125 2.41 13.94 -7.68
CA THR A 125 3.07 12.62 -7.52
C THR A 125 2.13 11.55 -6.99
N GLY A 126 0.91 11.92 -6.59
CA GLY A 126 -0.09 11.00 -6.07
C GLY A 126 -1.52 11.50 -6.30
N ILE A 127 -2.44 10.56 -6.50
CA ILE A 127 -3.87 10.82 -6.73
C ILE A 127 -4.69 9.74 -6.03
N LEU A 128 -5.75 10.14 -5.34
CA LEU A 128 -6.69 9.23 -4.68
C LEU A 128 -8.13 9.74 -4.82
N PRO A 129 -8.94 9.15 -5.71
CA PRO A 129 -10.36 9.46 -5.82
C PRO A 129 -11.11 9.20 -4.50
N ASP A 130 -12.09 10.05 -4.22
CA ASP A 130 -12.91 9.98 -3.02
C ASP A 130 -14.37 9.68 -3.35
N ASP A 131 -14.73 8.40 -3.26
CA ASP A 131 -16.09 7.91 -3.51
C ASP A 131 -17.04 8.15 -2.31
N THR A 132 -16.58 8.81 -1.24
CA THR A 132 -17.42 9.09 -0.05
C THR A 132 -18.36 10.27 -0.23
N VAL A 133 -18.12 11.09 -1.26
CA VAL A 133 -18.96 12.22 -1.68
C VAL A 133 -19.71 11.87 -2.99
N PRO A 134 -20.84 12.53 -3.30
CA PRO A 134 -21.64 12.22 -4.49
C PRO A 134 -21.10 12.83 -5.79
N HIS A 135 -20.13 13.74 -5.70
CA HIS A 135 -19.52 14.44 -6.82
C HIS A 135 -18.06 14.03 -7.02
N LEU A 136 -17.41 14.49 -8.11
CA LEU A 136 -16.02 14.12 -8.35
C LEU A 136 -15.12 14.83 -7.36
N ALA A 137 -14.35 14.06 -6.61
CA ALA A 137 -13.38 14.58 -5.67
C ALA A 137 -12.14 13.69 -5.61
N ALA A 138 -10.99 14.29 -5.36
CA ALA A 138 -9.77 13.55 -5.16
C ALA A 138 -8.76 14.28 -4.28
N TYR A 139 -8.00 13.49 -3.52
CA TYR A 139 -6.77 13.93 -2.89
C TYR A 139 -5.62 13.91 -3.90
N VAL A 140 -4.82 14.98 -3.94
CA VAL A 140 -3.67 15.12 -4.83
C VAL A 140 -2.43 15.52 -4.04
N ALA A 141 -1.37 14.73 -4.13
CA ALA A 141 -0.04 15.20 -3.69
C ALA A 141 0.49 16.19 -4.72
N ASN A 142 0.42 17.47 -4.40
CA ASN A 142 0.85 18.59 -5.22
C ASN A 142 2.18 19.12 -4.68
N SER A 143 3.25 18.38 -4.93
CA SER A 143 4.58 18.64 -4.39
C SER A 143 4.63 18.72 -2.86
N THR A 144 4.58 19.92 -2.29
CA THR A 144 4.75 20.19 -0.86
C THR A 144 3.44 20.23 -0.09
N GLU A 145 2.32 19.98 -0.78
CA GLU A 145 0.97 20.11 -0.27
C GLU A 145 0.14 18.88 -0.64
N LEU A 146 -0.77 18.51 0.26
CA LEU A 146 -1.89 17.63 -0.04
C LEU A 146 -3.11 18.48 -0.33
N LEU A 147 -3.56 18.48 -1.58
CA LEU A 147 -4.78 19.15 -2.00
C LEU A 147 -5.98 18.20 -1.94
N TYR A 148 -7.16 18.75 -1.70
CA TYR A 148 -8.45 18.12 -1.99
C TYR A 148 -9.16 18.95 -3.05
N LEU A 149 -9.38 18.34 -4.20
CA LEU A 149 -9.96 18.95 -5.39
C LEU A 149 -11.36 18.39 -5.62
N GLU A 150 -12.31 19.26 -5.98
CA GLU A 150 -13.71 18.89 -6.12
C GLU A 150 -14.38 19.59 -7.30
N ASP A 151 -15.22 18.84 -8.01
CA ASP A 151 -16.21 19.33 -8.98
C ASP A 151 -17.57 19.40 -8.30
N THR A 152 -17.92 20.58 -7.78
CA THR A 152 -19.22 20.85 -7.15
C THR A 152 -20.30 21.25 -8.16
N THR A 153 -19.94 21.45 -9.44
CA THR A 153 -20.86 21.85 -10.50
C THR A 153 -21.37 20.69 -11.36
N GLY A 154 -20.66 19.55 -11.35
CA GLY A 154 -20.95 18.35 -12.11
C GLY A 154 -20.53 18.41 -13.59
N ASP A 155 -19.60 19.30 -13.95
CA ASP A 155 -19.15 19.48 -15.34
C ASP A 155 -17.90 18.63 -15.70
N GLY A 156 -17.38 17.88 -14.74
CA GLY A 156 -16.20 17.03 -14.90
C GLY A 156 -14.87 17.74 -14.59
N VAL A 157 -14.90 19.00 -14.12
CA VAL A 157 -13.73 19.82 -13.82
C VAL A 157 -13.79 20.31 -12.37
N ALA A 158 -12.66 20.27 -11.68
CA ALA A 158 -12.57 20.77 -10.32
C ALA A 158 -12.74 22.31 -10.27
N ASP A 159 -13.78 22.79 -9.60
CA ASP A 159 -14.01 24.21 -9.32
C ASP A 159 -13.56 24.62 -7.90
N ARG A 160 -13.33 23.65 -7.00
CA ARG A 160 -12.84 23.90 -5.64
C ARG A 160 -11.51 23.20 -5.40
N SER A 161 -10.59 23.91 -4.73
CA SER A 161 -9.29 23.40 -4.29
C SER A 161 -9.04 23.82 -2.84
N THR A 162 -8.73 22.84 -1.99
CA THR A 162 -8.43 23.05 -0.56
C THR A 162 -7.07 22.44 -0.24
N VAL A 163 -6.17 23.22 0.36
CA VAL A 163 -4.94 22.67 0.96
C VAL A 163 -5.32 22.00 2.28
N VAL A 164 -5.24 20.67 2.33
CA VAL A 164 -5.62 19.87 3.51
C VAL A 164 -4.44 19.74 4.47
N LEU A 165 -3.25 19.46 3.93
CA LEU A 165 -1.99 19.39 4.68
C LEU A 165 -0.92 20.12 3.88
N ALA A 166 -0.05 20.84 4.58
CA ALA A 166 1.11 21.51 4.02
C ALA A 166 2.31 21.36 4.96
N GLY A 167 3.50 21.76 4.50
CA GLY A 167 4.73 21.63 5.27
C GLY A 167 5.48 20.34 4.99
N PHE A 168 5.19 19.67 3.87
CA PHE A 168 6.11 18.68 3.29
C PHE A 168 7.28 19.42 2.65
N GLY A 169 8.50 18.93 2.87
CA GLY A 169 9.73 19.57 2.41
C GLY A 169 9.90 19.68 0.89
N THR A 170 10.82 20.53 0.44
CA THR A 170 11.09 20.85 -0.98
C THR A 170 12.45 20.33 -1.49
N GLU A 171 13.19 19.58 -0.68
CA GLU A 171 14.62 19.35 -0.86
C GLU A 171 14.93 18.51 -2.11
N ASP A 172 14.09 17.54 -2.41
CA ASP A 172 14.23 16.69 -3.59
C ASP A 172 12.86 16.25 -4.14
N THR A 173 12.54 16.70 -5.35
CA THR A 173 11.27 16.42 -6.03
C THR A 173 11.03 14.93 -6.32
N HIS A 174 12.07 14.10 -6.27
CA HIS A 174 11.96 12.64 -6.46
C HIS A 174 11.51 11.91 -5.18
N HIS A 175 11.57 12.61 -4.03
CA HIS A 175 11.36 12.05 -2.70
C HIS A 175 10.12 12.61 -1.98
N LEU A 176 9.35 13.46 -2.68
CA LEU A 176 8.11 14.10 -2.21
C LEU A 176 7.08 13.09 -1.68
N ILE A 177 5.99 13.59 -1.10
CA ILE A 177 4.86 12.72 -0.75
C ILE A 177 4.27 12.08 -2.01
N HIS A 178 3.98 10.79 -1.99
CA HIS A 178 3.42 10.10 -3.16
C HIS A 178 2.71 8.77 -2.76
N THR A 179 2.22 7.98 -3.73
CA THR A 179 1.58 6.65 -3.54
C THR A 179 0.42 6.64 -2.52
N PHE A 180 -0.69 7.25 -2.91
CA PHE A 180 -1.86 7.40 -2.05
C PHE A 180 -2.79 6.18 -2.17
N ARG A 181 -3.22 5.66 -1.01
CA ARG A 181 -4.14 4.54 -0.90
C ARG A 181 -5.13 4.72 0.23
N TRP A 182 -6.36 4.27 0.03
CA TRP A 182 -7.28 4.02 1.12
C TRP A 182 -6.84 2.75 1.86
N GLY A 183 -6.62 2.86 3.16
CA GLY A 183 -6.47 1.72 4.04
C GLY A 183 -7.82 1.07 4.36
N PRO A 184 -7.83 -0.15 4.91
CA PRO A 184 -9.05 -0.91 5.04
C PRO A 184 -10.15 -0.23 5.86
N GLY A 185 -9.76 0.49 6.91
CA GLY A 185 -10.66 1.21 7.82
C GLY A 185 -10.97 2.68 7.45
N GLY A 186 -10.64 3.15 6.25
CA GLY A 186 -11.00 4.51 5.81
C GLY A 186 -9.99 5.60 6.13
N HIS A 187 -8.78 5.23 6.53
CA HIS A 187 -7.64 6.14 6.63
C HIS A 187 -6.89 6.19 5.30
N VAL A 188 -6.26 7.32 4.98
CA VAL A 188 -5.40 7.47 3.81
C VAL A 188 -3.96 7.15 4.21
N TYR A 189 -3.27 6.34 3.42
CA TYR A 189 -1.86 6.05 3.57
C TYR A 189 -1.10 6.60 2.38
N PHE A 190 0.02 7.26 2.64
CA PHE A 190 0.91 7.78 1.61
C PHE A 190 2.36 7.79 2.13
N THR A 191 3.30 7.70 1.21
CA THR A 191 4.72 7.61 1.52
C THR A 191 5.38 8.99 1.41
N GLN A 192 6.51 9.12 2.10
CA GLN A 192 7.48 10.19 1.97
C GLN A 192 8.87 9.55 2.02
N SER A 193 9.85 10.18 1.37
CA SER A 193 11.18 9.59 1.22
C SER A 193 12.30 10.42 1.85
N ILE A 194 13.51 9.83 1.93
CA ILE A 194 14.59 10.21 2.88
C ILE A 194 14.98 11.70 2.93
N TYR A 195 14.91 12.44 1.82
CA TYR A 195 15.38 13.83 1.79
C TYR A 195 14.35 14.86 2.25
N ILE A 196 13.10 14.46 2.39
CA ILE A 196 12.01 15.38 2.74
C ILE A 196 11.93 15.49 4.26
N HIS A 197 12.05 16.71 4.78
CA HIS A 197 11.86 17.01 6.19
C HIS A 197 10.51 17.69 6.40
N SER A 198 9.54 16.91 6.88
CA SER A 198 8.17 17.38 7.03
C SER A 198 7.90 17.95 8.41
N HIS A 199 7.23 19.10 8.40
CA HIS A 199 6.75 19.83 9.57
C HIS A 199 5.29 20.22 9.31
N VAL A 200 4.38 19.27 9.55
CA VAL A 200 2.98 19.41 9.16
C VAL A 200 2.16 19.84 10.36
N GLU A 201 1.54 21.02 10.27
CA GLU A 201 0.60 21.49 11.28
C GLU A 201 -0.77 20.84 11.06
N THR A 202 -1.34 20.30 12.13
CA THR A 202 -2.69 19.73 12.15
C THR A 202 -3.48 20.31 13.34
N PRO A 203 -4.81 20.14 13.38
CA PRO A 203 -5.60 20.48 14.57
C PRO A 203 -5.15 19.75 15.86
N TRP A 204 -4.32 18.72 15.74
CA TRP A 204 -3.80 17.90 16.84
C TRP A 204 -2.38 18.27 17.27
N GLY A 205 -1.77 19.26 16.60
CA GLY A 205 -0.38 19.66 16.81
C GLY A 205 0.48 19.46 15.57
N VAL A 206 1.78 19.67 15.74
CA VAL A 206 2.77 19.57 14.65
C VAL A 206 3.35 18.16 14.59
N GLU A 207 3.09 17.49 13.47
CA GLU A 207 3.65 16.19 13.15
C GLU A 207 4.95 16.33 12.34
N ARG A 208 5.91 15.46 12.62
CA ARG A 208 7.22 15.49 11.98
C ARG A 208 7.65 14.12 11.50
N LEU A 209 7.97 14.06 10.21
CA LEU A 209 8.73 12.97 9.61
C LEU A 209 9.93 13.60 8.91
N LEU A 210 11.09 13.45 9.52
CA LEU A 210 12.33 14.09 9.10
C LEU A 210 13.14 13.21 8.14
N GLY A 211 12.47 12.38 7.35
CA GLY A 211 13.08 11.41 6.45
C GLY A 211 12.04 10.52 5.77
N GLY A 212 12.41 9.27 5.48
CA GLY A 212 11.51 8.30 4.86
C GLY A 212 10.48 7.75 5.85
N GLY A 213 9.29 7.44 5.36
CA GLY A 213 8.26 6.73 6.12
C GLY A 213 6.92 6.65 5.39
N VAL A 214 5.97 5.97 6.02
CA VAL A 214 4.57 5.99 5.63
C VAL A 214 3.80 6.84 6.63
N TRP A 215 2.99 7.75 6.10
CA TRP A 215 1.99 8.49 6.85
C TRP A 215 0.66 7.72 6.88
N LYS A 216 -0.05 7.82 8.00
CA LYS A 216 -1.46 7.46 8.14
C LYS A 216 -2.24 8.74 8.42
N PHE A 217 -3.18 9.09 7.56
CA PHE A 217 -4.00 10.29 7.64
C PHE A 217 -5.47 9.92 7.84
N HIS A 218 -6.13 10.63 8.76
CA HIS A 218 -7.54 10.49 9.09
C HIS A 218 -8.31 11.68 8.50
N PRO A 219 -8.98 11.55 7.35
CA PRO A 219 -9.64 12.68 6.70
C PRO A 219 -10.70 13.38 7.56
N ASP A 220 -11.49 12.61 8.31
CA ASP A 220 -12.62 13.15 9.09
C ASP A 220 -12.18 14.03 10.26
N THR A 221 -10.97 13.82 10.78
CA THR A 221 -10.45 14.55 11.95
C THR A 221 -9.19 15.35 11.63
N VAL A 222 -8.68 15.26 10.41
CA VAL A 222 -7.40 15.84 9.97
C VAL A 222 -6.24 15.42 10.90
N ARG A 223 -6.28 14.18 11.42
CA ARG A 223 -5.18 13.63 12.24
C ARG A 223 -4.17 12.98 11.31
N LEU A 224 -2.90 13.32 11.48
CA LEU A 224 -1.78 12.72 10.75
C LEU A 224 -0.92 11.95 11.75
N GLU A 225 -0.45 10.76 11.36
CA GLU A 225 0.37 9.90 12.20
C GLU A 225 1.50 9.27 11.39
N VAL A 226 2.68 9.14 11.99
CA VAL A 226 3.78 8.36 11.38
C VAL A 226 3.51 6.87 11.58
N PHE A 227 3.17 6.15 10.51
CA PHE A 227 2.90 4.72 10.55
C PHE A 227 4.20 3.89 10.58
N THR A 228 5.16 4.22 9.72
CA THR A 228 6.50 3.62 9.69
C THR A 228 7.57 4.68 9.48
N ARG A 229 8.83 4.33 9.79
CA ARG A 229 10.00 5.18 9.54
C ARG A 229 11.02 4.46 8.66
N GLY A 230 11.83 5.22 7.93
CA GLY A 230 12.81 4.70 6.99
C GLY A 230 12.23 4.48 5.60
N GLY A 231 13.03 3.87 4.74
CA GLY A 231 12.86 3.90 3.29
C GLY A 231 13.69 5.03 2.65
N VAL A 232 14.33 4.71 1.53
CA VAL A 232 15.18 5.65 0.79
C VAL A 232 14.33 6.42 -0.21
N ASN A 233 13.63 5.74 -1.12
CA ASN A 233 12.71 6.35 -2.08
C ASN A 233 11.48 5.46 -2.34
N MET A 234 10.54 5.42 -1.40
CA MET A 234 9.54 4.36 -1.33
C MET A 234 8.36 4.55 -2.29
N TRP A 235 8.44 4.13 -3.55
CA TRP A 235 7.38 4.32 -4.57
C TRP A 235 6.17 3.37 -4.51
N GLY A 236 6.11 2.42 -3.58
CA GLY A 236 4.99 1.47 -3.50
C GLY A 236 4.45 1.26 -2.09
N HIS A 237 3.13 1.14 -1.98
CA HIS A 237 2.42 0.81 -0.76
C HIS A 237 1.08 0.11 -1.11
N HIS A 238 0.76 -0.99 -0.44
CA HIS A 238 -0.52 -1.71 -0.60
C HIS A 238 -0.88 -2.53 0.63
N PHE A 239 -2.17 -2.86 0.77
CA PHE A 239 -2.67 -3.79 1.77
C PHE A 239 -3.04 -5.14 1.17
N ASP A 240 -2.81 -6.24 1.89
CA ASP A 240 -3.38 -7.54 1.49
C ASP A 240 -4.88 -7.63 1.86
N ARG A 241 -5.50 -8.78 1.55
CA ARG A 241 -6.91 -9.08 1.86
C ARG A 241 -7.27 -8.95 3.34
N TYR A 242 -6.31 -9.08 4.25
CA TYR A 242 -6.51 -9.01 5.69
C TYR A 242 -6.08 -7.67 6.28
N GLY A 243 -5.68 -6.71 5.44
CA GLY A 243 -5.26 -5.38 5.87
C GLY A 243 -3.83 -5.32 6.41
N GLN A 244 -2.97 -6.26 6.02
CA GLN A 244 -1.53 -6.21 6.31
C GLN A 244 -0.83 -5.31 5.30
N SER A 245 0.12 -4.51 5.76
CA SER A 245 0.71 -3.41 4.99
C SER A 245 2.03 -3.81 4.35
N PHE A 246 2.26 -3.43 3.10
CA PHE A 246 3.47 -3.74 2.35
C PHE A 246 3.98 -2.53 1.57
N MET A 247 5.30 -2.46 1.36
CA MET A 247 5.98 -1.34 0.72
C MET A 247 7.03 -1.83 -0.30
N THR A 248 7.41 -0.98 -1.26
CA THR A 248 8.56 -1.17 -2.14
C THR A 248 9.39 0.12 -2.26
N ASP A 249 10.67 -0.01 -2.60
CA ASP A 249 11.62 1.10 -2.63
C ASP A 249 12.33 1.27 -3.98
N GLY A 250 12.25 2.48 -4.54
CA GLY A 250 12.79 2.90 -5.82
C GLY A 250 14.25 3.32 -5.78
N ALA A 251 14.89 3.29 -4.61
CA ALA A 251 16.31 3.59 -4.43
C ALA A 251 17.05 2.56 -3.56
N PHE A 252 16.36 1.61 -2.94
CA PHE A 252 16.92 0.55 -2.11
C PHE A 252 16.52 -0.86 -2.60
N GLY A 253 17.31 -1.87 -2.25
CA GLY A 253 17.26 -3.20 -2.88
C GLY A 253 16.78 -4.31 -1.95
N GLU A 254 15.63 -4.13 -1.28
CA GLU A 254 15.06 -5.17 -0.38
C GLU A 254 13.70 -5.72 -0.84
N GLY A 255 13.24 -5.30 -2.03
CA GLY A 255 12.02 -5.79 -2.67
C GLY A 255 10.75 -5.47 -1.89
N ILE A 256 9.90 -6.48 -1.67
CA ILE A 256 8.69 -6.34 -0.86
C ILE A 256 9.08 -6.20 0.61
N THR A 257 8.57 -5.17 1.28
CA THR A 257 8.79 -4.93 2.71
C THR A 257 7.47 -5.05 3.47
N TYR A 258 7.40 -5.96 4.45
CA TYR A 258 6.24 -6.07 5.35
C TYR A 258 6.29 -4.96 6.41
N ALA A 259 5.22 -4.16 6.49
CA ALA A 259 5.11 -2.96 7.31
C ALA A 259 4.04 -3.08 8.40
N PHE A 260 4.33 -2.56 9.59
CA PHE A 260 3.42 -2.50 10.73
C PHE A 260 3.72 -1.27 11.60
N PRO A 261 2.80 -0.84 12.49
CA PRO A 261 2.96 0.41 13.25
C PRO A 261 4.30 0.52 13.98
N GLY A 262 5.03 1.61 13.75
CA GLY A 262 6.32 1.91 14.38
C GLY A 262 7.51 1.15 13.82
N ALA A 263 7.32 0.26 12.84
CA ALA A 263 8.42 -0.40 12.15
C ALA A 263 9.39 0.63 11.54
N ALA A 264 10.69 0.39 11.73
CA ALA A 264 11.75 1.22 11.16
C ALA A 264 12.63 0.41 10.21
N TYR A 265 12.95 0.98 9.05
CA TYR A 265 13.77 0.37 8.00
C TYR A 265 15.02 1.20 7.72
N GLU A 266 15.83 0.76 6.76
CA GLU A 266 16.99 1.52 6.27
C GLU A 266 16.66 3.01 6.13
N ALA A 267 17.60 3.88 6.49
CA ALA A 267 17.42 5.33 6.49
C ALA A 267 16.37 5.91 7.48
N ALA A 268 15.87 5.12 8.43
CA ALA A 268 15.01 5.65 9.49
C ALA A 268 15.77 6.60 10.42
N VAL A 269 15.33 7.86 10.47
CA VAL A 269 15.93 8.88 11.32
C VAL A 269 15.66 8.58 12.80
N GLY A 270 16.74 8.49 13.58
CA GLY A 270 16.70 8.29 15.03
C GLY A 270 16.31 6.87 15.48
N ALA A 271 16.25 5.89 14.56
CA ALA A 271 15.96 4.51 14.91
C ALA A 271 17.22 3.75 15.35
N GLU A 272 17.14 3.03 16.48
CA GLU A 272 18.25 2.23 17.01
C GLU A 272 18.29 0.81 16.42
N ARG A 273 17.11 0.25 16.13
CA ARG A 273 16.96 -1.05 15.47
C ARG A 273 16.25 -0.85 14.15
N LEU A 274 16.68 -1.62 13.15
CA LEU A 274 16.13 -1.62 11.80
C LEU A 274 15.66 -3.02 11.43
N LEU A 275 14.50 -3.10 10.79
CA LEU A 275 14.01 -4.29 10.11
C LEU A 275 14.53 -4.33 8.66
N LYS A 276 14.36 -5.49 8.03
CA LYS A 276 14.78 -5.76 6.66
C LYS A 276 13.57 -6.15 5.81
N GLY A 277 13.58 -5.73 4.55
CA GLY A 277 12.63 -6.20 3.55
C GLY A 277 12.81 -7.68 3.25
N LEU A 278 11.82 -8.25 2.58
CA LEU A 278 11.67 -9.70 2.42
C LEU A 278 12.52 -10.27 1.28
N ASN A 279 13.09 -9.41 0.43
CA ASN A 279 13.88 -9.81 -0.73
C ASN A 279 15.18 -8.99 -0.89
N PRO A 280 16.18 -9.16 -0.01
CA PRO A 280 17.47 -8.50 -0.15
C PRO A 280 18.14 -8.79 -1.50
N GLY A 281 18.70 -7.76 -2.14
CA GLY A 281 19.37 -7.83 -3.44
C GLY A 281 18.47 -7.62 -4.66
N GLN A 282 17.17 -7.31 -4.46
CA GLN A 282 16.25 -6.97 -5.55
C GLN A 282 16.62 -5.64 -6.23
N PRO A 283 16.21 -5.42 -7.49
CA PRO A 283 16.36 -4.13 -8.15
C PRO A 283 15.54 -3.04 -7.45
N LYS A 284 15.77 -1.80 -7.85
CA LYS A 284 14.95 -0.64 -7.46
C LYS A 284 13.54 -0.83 -8.01
N GLN A 285 12.54 -0.64 -7.15
CA GLN A 285 11.15 -0.97 -7.44
C GLN A 285 10.21 0.20 -7.18
N SER A 286 9.23 0.42 -8.06
CA SER A 286 8.21 1.47 -7.92
C SER A 286 6.80 0.93 -8.15
N GLY A 287 5.81 1.56 -7.50
CA GLY A 287 4.44 1.05 -7.46
C GLY A 287 4.32 -0.23 -6.63
N LEU A 288 3.09 -0.51 -6.20
CA LEU A 288 2.75 -1.80 -5.60
C LEU A 288 1.25 -2.05 -5.76
N GLU A 289 0.92 -3.23 -6.26
CA GLU A 289 -0.46 -3.71 -6.43
C GLU A 289 -0.58 -5.16 -5.99
N VAL A 290 -1.63 -5.49 -5.25
CA VAL A 290 -1.96 -6.88 -4.91
C VAL A 290 -3.11 -7.33 -5.80
N ILE A 291 -2.83 -8.23 -6.74
CA ILE A 291 -3.80 -8.62 -7.76
C ILE A 291 -4.68 -9.80 -7.28
N SER A 292 -5.96 -9.79 -7.64
CA SER A 292 -6.94 -10.78 -7.18
C SER A 292 -8.01 -11.07 -8.23
N GLY A 293 -9.14 -11.68 -7.85
CA GLY A 293 -10.31 -11.79 -8.74
C GLY A 293 -10.28 -12.91 -9.78
N ARG A 294 -11.43 -13.07 -10.44
CA ARG A 294 -11.73 -14.24 -11.28
C ARG A 294 -11.10 -14.19 -12.67
N HIS A 295 -10.86 -12.99 -13.20
CA HIS A 295 -10.27 -12.80 -14.53
C HIS A 295 -8.87 -13.40 -14.61
N LEU A 296 -8.07 -13.29 -13.54
CA LEU A 296 -6.72 -13.81 -13.50
C LEU A 296 -6.67 -15.35 -13.47
N PRO A 297 -5.65 -15.97 -14.10
CA PRO A 297 -5.31 -17.37 -13.86
C PRO A 297 -5.03 -17.60 -12.38
N GLU A 298 -5.43 -18.76 -11.84
CA GLU A 298 -5.31 -19.06 -10.41
C GLU A 298 -3.89 -18.90 -9.87
N ARG A 299 -2.88 -19.29 -10.66
CA ARG A 299 -1.46 -19.16 -10.32
C ARG A 299 -0.99 -17.72 -10.10
N TRP A 300 -1.76 -16.71 -10.54
CA TRP A 300 -1.48 -15.28 -10.42
C TRP A 300 -2.28 -14.57 -9.33
N ARG A 301 -3.32 -15.21 -8.77
CA ARG A 301 -4.12 -14.58 -7.71
C ARG A 301 -3.27 -14.37 -6.45
N ASP A 302 -3.53 -13.26 -5.77
CA ASP A 302 -2.87 -12.81 -4.54
C ASP A 302 -1.35 -12.54 -4.70
N ARG A 303 -0.88 -12.37 -5.95
CA ARG A 303 0.49 -11.93 -6.22
C ARG A 303 0.66 -10.43 -6.02
N PHE A 304 1.88 -10.03 -5.71
CA PHE A 304 2.29 -8.64 -5.53
C PHE A 304 3.04 -8.20 -6.79
N LEU A 305 2.58 -7.15 -7.45
CA LEU A 305 3.20 -6.59 -8.64
C LEU A 305 3.91 -5.29 -8.30
N THR A 306 5.13 -5.13 -8.84
CA THR A 306 5.93 -3.91 -8.68
C THR A 306 6.84 -3.73 -9.88
N ASN A 307 7.22 -2.49 -10.17
CA ASN A 307 7.91 -2.17 -11.41
C ASN A 307 9.43 -2.05 -11.21
N ASP A 308 10.22 -2.82 -11.97
CA ASP A 308 11.64 -2.55 -12.16
C ASP A 308 11.78 -1.60 -13.36
N PHE A 309 11.55 -0.33 -13.07
CA PHE A 309 11.57 0.75 -14.06
C PHE A 309 12.93 0.90 -14.76
N ARG A 310 14.02 0.41 -14.16
CA ARG A 310 15.36 0.40 -14.78
C ARG A 310 15.55 -0.78 -15.71
N GLY A 311 15.05 -1.95 -15.31
CA GLY A 311 15.06 -3.20 -16.05
C GLY A 311 13.95 -3.35 -17.09
N ASN A 312 13.13 -2.31 -17.30
CA ASN A 312 12.08 -2.28 -18.32
C ASN A 312 11.08 -3.45 -18.16
N ARG A 313 10.67 -3.76 -16.93
CA ARG A 313 9.81 -4.90 -16.60
C ARG A 313 8.92 -4.66 -15.39
N VAL A 314 7.87 -5.47 -15.25
CA VAL A 314 7.02 -5.54 -14.06
C VAL A 314 7.24 -6.89 -13.37
N ASN A 315 7.83 -6.86 -12.19
CA ASN A 315 8.09 -8.04 -11.38
C ASN A 315 6.83 -8.48 -10.64
N SER A 316 6.81 -9.75 -10.27
CA SER A 316 5.74 -10.36 -9.49
C SER A 316 6.30 -11.19 -8.35
N PHE A 317 5.59 -11.21 -7.22
CA PHE A 317 5.98 -11.92 -6.01
C PHE A 317 4.80 -12.69 -5.42
N SER A 318 5.09 -13.86 -4.85
CA SER A 318 4.15 -14.62 -4.02
C SER A 318 4.59 -14.57 -2.56
N LEU A 319 3.65 -14.43 -1.64
CA LEU A 319 3.92 -14.41 -0.20
C LEU A 319 3.37 -15.66 0.49
N GLU A 320 4.07 -16.12 1.52
CA GLU A 320 3.66 -17.19 2.42
C GLU A 320 3.79 -16.72 3.87
N ASP A 321 2.85 -17.13 4.73
CA ASP A 321 2.91 -16.82 6.16
C ASP A 321 4.15 -17.45 6.81
N SER A 322 4.87 -16.68 7.63
CA SER A 322 6.03 -17.15 8.38
C SER A 322 6.15 -16.42 9.71
N GLY A 323 5.81 -17.12 10.80
CA GLY A 323 5.68 -16.51 12.11
C GLY A 323 4.67 -15.36 12.10
N SER A 324 5.05 -14.21 12.65
CA SER A 324 4.27 -12.98 12.62
C SER A 324 4.30 -12.27 11.27
N GLY A 325 5.30 -12.56 10.43
CA GLY A 325 5.53 -11.93 9.13
C GLY A 325 5.33 -12.89 7.97
N TYR A 326 6.18 -12.75 6.95
CA TYR A 326 6.03 -13.41 5.66
C TYR A 326 7.38 -13.85 5.08
N LEU A 327 7.34 -14.86 4.22
CA LEU A 327 8.38 -15.12 3.22
C LEU A 327 7.86 -14.62 1.87
N SER A 328 8.71 -13.94 1.11
CA SER A 328 8.40 -13.48 -0.25
C SER A 328 9.29 -14.20 -1.25
N ARG A 329 8.70 -14.66 -2.37
CA ARG A 329 9.45 -15.23 -3.50
C ARG A 329 9.08 -14.52 -4.77
N GLN A 330 10.09 -14.05 -5.51
CA GLN A 330 9.89 -13.55 -6.86
C GLN A 330 9.44 -14.70 -7.77
N THR A 331 8.40 -14.44 -8.56
CA THR A 331 7.87 -15.35 -9.58
C THR A 331 8.27 -14.88 -10.97
N GLU A 332 7.66 -15.43 -12.02
CA GLU A 332 7.85 -14.88 -13.37
C GLU A 332 7.41 -13.40 -13.45
N ASP A 333 8.03 -12.62 -14.32
CA ASP A 333 7.65 -11.23 -14.57
C ASP A 333 6.32 -11.15 -15.34
N LEU A 334 5.47 -10.17 -15.03
CA LEU A 334 4.20 -9.96 -15.75
C LEU A 334 4.43 -9.49 -17.18
N VAL A 335 5.39 -8.60 -17.38
CA VAL A 335 5.77 -8.09 -18.69
C VAL A 335 7.23 -7.65 -18.68
N THR A 336 7.94 -7.91 -19.77
CA THR A 336 9.30 -7.41 -20.03
C THR A 336 9.31 -6.62 -21.34
N SER A 337 10.28 -5.71 -21.51
CA SER A 337 10.44 -4.95 -22.74
C SER A 337 11.89 -4.87 -23.19
N THR A 338 12.13 -4.98 -24.49
CA THR A 338 13.41 -4.58 -25.09
C THR A 338 13.46 -3.08 -25.42
N HIS A 339 12.33 -2.37 -25.31
CA HIS A 339 12.28 -0.93 -25.52
C HIS A 339 12.81 -0.19 -24.29
N VAL A 340 14.01 0.37 -24.41
CA VAL A 340 14.71 0.96 -23.25
C VAL A 340 13.99 2.17 -22.64
N ALA A 341 13.08 2.81 -23.37
CA ALA A 341 12.25 3.89 -22.83
C ALA A 341 10.98 3.40 -22.12
N PHE A 342 10.65 2.10 -22.09
CA PHE A 342 9.57 1.58 -21.25
C PHE A 342 9.92 1.70 -19.77
N ARG A 343 9.33 2.69 -19.09
CA ARG A 343 9.58 3.02 -17.69
C ARG A 343 8.27 2.84 -16.92
N PRO A 344 7.89 1.60 -16.60
CA PRO A 344 6.71 1.36 -15.77
C PRO A 344 6.98 1.96 -14.39
N VAL A 345 6.16 2.90 -13.94
CA VAL A 345 6.35 3.60 -12.65
C VAL A 345 5.25 3.27 -11.65
N ASP A 346 4.04 2.96 -12.12
CA ASP A 346 2.91 2.54 -11.29
C ASP A 346 2.13 1.40 -11.93
N VAL A 347 1.46 0.59 -11.11
CA VAL A 347 0.66 -0.57 -11.53
C VAL A 347 -0.63 -0.62 -10.70
N LYS A 348 -1.76 -0.94 -11.35
CA LYS A 348 -3.09 -1.04 -10.72
C LYS A 348 -3.88 -2.21 -11.30
N MET A 349 -4.73 -2.84 -10.49
CA MET A 349 -5.76 -3.72 -11.00
C MET A 349 -7.04 -2.91 -11.27
N GLY A 350 -7.61 -3.06 -12.46
CA GLY A 350 -8.83 -2.34 -12.87
C GLY A 350 -10.12 -3.07 -12.52
N PRO A 351 -11.27 -2.40 -12.72
CA PRO A 351 -12.61 -2.95 -12.43
C PRO A 351 -12.99 -4.16 -13.29
N ASP A 352 -12.40 -4.26 -14.47
CA ASP A 352 -12.56 -5.36 -15.43
C ASP A 352 -11.67 -6.58 -15.11
N GLY A 353 -10.88 -6.49 -14.04
CA GLY A 353 -9.93 -7.51 -13.63
C GLY A 353 -8.60 -7.49 -14.37
N ALA A 354 -8.41 -6.59 -15.33
CA ALA A 354 -7.15 -6.42 -16.04
C ALA A 354 -6.15 -5.62 -15.20
N ILE A 355 -4.88 -5.67 -15.60
CA ILE A 355 -3.77 -4.97 -14.93
C ILE A 355 -3.35 -3.78 -15.80
N TYR A 356 -3.28 -2.60 -15.20
CA TYR A 356 -2.93 -1.35 -15.84
C TYR A 356 -1.55 -0.90 -15.38
N ILE A 357 -0.71 -0.46 -16.30
CA ILE A 357 0.66 -0.01 -16.03
C ILE A 357 0.81 1.43 -16.54
N ALA A 358 1.19 2.34 -15.64
CA ALA A 358 1.62 3.68 -16.00
C ALA A 358 3.07 3.61 -16.48
N ASP A 359 3.27 3.74 -17.79
CA ASP A 359 4.58 3.88 -18.41
C ASP A 359 4.91 5.36 -18.56
N TRP A 360 5.86 5.83 -17.75
CA TRP A 360 6.31 7.22 -17.75
C TRP A 360 7.01 7.62 -19.06
N TYR A 361 7.47 6.63 -19.83
CA TYR A 361 8.30 6.73 -21.02
C TYR A 361 9.48 7.68 -20.87
N ASN A 362 10.70 7.17 -20.72
CA ASN A 362 11.86 8.06 -20.71
C ASN A 362 13.13 7.37 -21.23
N PRO A 363 13.79 7.93 -22.27
CA PRO A 363 15.11 7.47 -22.70
C PRO A 363 16.14 7.56 -21.58
N ILE A 364 16.04 8.61 -20.75
CA ILE A 364 16.94 8.90 -19.63
C ILE A 364 16.14 8.87 -18.33
N ILE A 365 16.48 7.95 -17.43
CA ILE A 365 15.75 7.77 -16.16
C ILE A 365 16.54 8.24 -14.94
N GLN A 366 17.87 8.19 -14.97
CA GLN A 366 18.70 8.47 -13.79
C GLN A 366 19.02 9.95 -13.60
N HIS A 367 19.27 10.35 -12.35
CA HIS A 367 19.43 11.74 -11.92
C HIS A 367 20.89 12.20 -11.81
N GLY A 368 21.84 11.29 -11.60
CA GLY A 368 23.26 11.63 -11.37
C GLY A 368 24.18 11.53 -12.58
N GLU A 369 23.67 11.08 -13.73
CA GLU A 369 24.51 10.78 -14.91
C GLU A 369 24.51 11.87 -15.97
N VAL A 370 23.39 12.57 -16.10
CA VAL A 370 23.19 13.66 -17.06
C VAL A 370 22.34 14.75 -16.41
N ASP A 371 22.50 15.99 -16.87
CA ASP A 371 21.78 17.16 -16.35
C ASP A 371 20.25 16.96 -16.38
N PHE A 372 19.52 17.60 -15.46
CA PHE A 372 18.05 17.61 -15.48
C PHE A 372 17.47 18.26 -16.74
N ARG A 373 18.28 19.08 -17.43
CA ARG A 373 17.95 19.75 -18.69
C ARG A 373 18.55 19.05 -19.91
N ASP A 374 19.08 17.84 -19.77
CA ASP A 374 19.55 17.05 -20.91
C ASP A 374 18.40 16.89 -21.92
N THR A 375 18.64 17.29 -23.16
CA THR A 375 17.61 17.35 -24.22
C THR A 375 17.09 15.98 -24.63
N ARG A 376 17.75 14.90 -24.20
CA ARG A 376 17.31 13.51 -24.42
C ARG A 376 16.25 13.07 -23.41
N ARG A 377 16.01 13.83 -22.34
CA ARG A 377 14.90 13.60 -21.42
C ARG A 377 13.61 13.94 -22.13
N ASP A 378 12.70 12.98 -22.14
CA ASP A 378 11.38 13.19 -22.69
C ASP A 378 10.49 13.87 -21.63
N ALA A 379 9.73 14.89 -22.05
CA ALA A 379 8.82 15.66 -21.19
C ALA A 379 7.35 15.58 -21.64
N SER A 380 7.05 14.85 -22.72
CA SER A 380 5.74 14.88 -23.37
C SER A 380 5.06 13.53 -23.46
N HIS A 381 5.83 12.44 -23.52
CA HIS A 381 5.31 11.11 -23.79
C HIS A 381 5.13 10.24 -22.54
N GLY A 382 4.19 9.31 -22.60
CA GLY A 382 3.77 8.39 -21.55
C GLY A 382 2.55 7.57 -22.00
N ARG A 383 2.39 6.36 -21.48
CA ARG A 383 1.26 5.49 -21.85
C ARG A 383 0.66 4.82 -20.63
N ILE A 384 -0.61 4.47 -20.75
CA ILE A 384 -1.22 3.43 -19.92
C ILE A 384 -1.31 2.17 -20.77
N TRP A 385 -0.67 1.11 -20.33
CA TRP A 385 -0.80 -0.23 -20.90
C TRP A 385 -1.82 -1.03 -20.10
N ARG A 386 -2.68 -1.78 -20.79
CA ARG A 386 -3.62 -2.72 -20.18
C ARG A 386 -3.20 -4.14 -20.52
N ILE A 387 -3.12 -5.00 -19.50
CA ILE A 387 -2.74 -6.41 -19.60
C ILE A 387 -3.92 -7.27 -19.13
N SER A 388 -4.40 -8.13 -20.02
CA SER A 388 -5.58 -8.98 -19.83
C SER A 388 -5.19 -10.45 -19.91
N ALA A 389 -5.87 -11.31 -19.14
CA ALA A 389 -5.68 -12.75 -19.20
C ALA A 389 -6.37 -13.32 -20.45
N THR A 390 -5.64 -14.09 -21.26
CA THR A 390 -6.17 -14.67 -22.49
C THR A 390 -7.10 -15.84 -22.21
N GLY A 391 -8.11 -16.02 -23.07
CA GLY A 391 -9.07 -17.13 -22.96
C GLY A 391 -9.99 -17.05 -21.74
N ARG A 392 -10.09 -15.88 -21.09
CA ARG A 392 -10.93 -15.65 -19.91
C ARG A 392 -11.74 -14.35 -20.13
N PRO A 393 -13.04 -14.34 -19.82
CA PRO A 393 -13.82 -13.12 -19.95
C PRO A 393 -13.33 -12.06 -18.95
N PRO A 394 -13.36 -10.76 -19.32
CA PRO A 394 -13.23 -9.67 -18.35
C PRO A 394 -14.29 -9.77 -17.25
N VAL A 395 -14.00 -9.20 -16.09
CA VAL A 395 -14.99 -9.03 -15.03
C VAL A 395 -16.02 -8.01 -15.50
N ALA A 396 -17.30 -8.33 -15.35
CA ALA A 396 -18.37 -7.35 -15.55
C ALA A 396 -18.31 -6.29 -14.45
N MET A 397 -18.16 -5.02 -14.85
CA MET A 397 -18.09 -3.91 -13.90
C MET A 397 -19.42 -3.76 -13.15
N PRO A 398 -19.42 -3.83 -11.80
CA PRO A 398 -20.63 -3.59 -11.02
C PRO A 398 -20.98 -2.09 -11.00
N ASP A 399 -22.28 -1.77 -11.10
CA ASP A 399 -22.80 -0.40 -10.91
C ASP A 399 -22.91 -0.08 -9.41
N LEU A 400 -21.76 0.09 -8.75
CA LEU A 400 -21.72 0.29 -7.30
C LEU A 400 -22.27 1.65 -6.89
N GLU A 401 -22.11 2.69 -7.73
CA GLU A 401 -22.56 4.04 -7.39
C GLU A 401 -24.08 4.12 -7.19
N ARG A 402 -24.84 3.24 -7.87
CA ARG A 402 -26.30 3.17 -7.79
C ARG A 402 -26.82 2.01 -6.93
N ALA A 403 -25.93 1.19 -6.40
CA ALA A 403 -26.28 0.07 -5.55
C ALA A 403 -26.87 0.53 -4.21
N SER A 404 -27.86 -0.21 -3.73
CA SER A 404 -28.45 -0.03 -2.41
C SER A 404 -27.49 -0.53 -1.30
N VAL A 405 -27.73 -0.13 -0.05
CA VAL A 405 -26.95 -0.61 1.09
C VAL A 405 -26.85 -2.15 1.15
N PRO A 406 -27.94 -2.94 1.00
CA PRO A 406 -27.82 -4.40 0.95
C PRO A 406 -26.95 -4.91 -0.19
N GLU A 407 -27.06 -4.34 -1.39
CA GLU A 407 -26.24 -4.75 -2.54
C GLU A 407 -24.76 -4.42 -2.33
N LEU A 408 -24.45 -3.28 -1.71
CA LEU A 408 -23.08 -2.91 -1.34
C LEU A 408 -22.50 -3.82 -0.25
N LEU A 409 -23.32 -4.30 0.70
CA LEU A 409 -22.89 -5.28 1.69
C LEU A 409 -22.57 -6.64 1.04
N GLU A 410 -23.40 -7.10 0.09
CA GLU A 410 -23.11 -8.31 -0.70
C GLU A 410 -21.84 -8.14 -1.57
N ALA A 411 -21.57 -6.92 -2.06
CA ALA A 411 -20.35 -6.63 -2.81
C ALA A 411 -19.05 -6.87 -2.00
N LEU A 412 -19.10 -6.83 -0.67
CA LEU A 412 -17.96 -7.18 0.20
C LEU A 412 -17.58 -8.66 0.13
N ALA A 413 -18.48 -9.53 -0.34
CA ALA A 413 -18.20 -10.94 -0.59
C ALA A 413 -17.56 -11.21 -1.95
N SER A 414 -17.43 -10.18 -2.80
CA SER A 414 -16.84 -10.32 -4.14
C SER A 414 -15.41 -10.86 -4.08
N PRO A 415 -14.99 -11.79 -4.97
CA PRO A 415 -13.59 -12.18 -5.08
C PRO A 415 -12.70 -11.07 -5.66
N GLU A 416 -13.27 -10.11 -6.39
CA GLU A 416 -12.56 -8.96 -6.92
C GLU A 416 -12.25 -7.93 -5.82
N GLY A 417 -10.96 -7.64 -5.60
CA GLY A 417 -10.50 -6.63 -4.64
C GLY A 417 -11.12 -5.26 -4.89
N PHE A 418 -11.10 -4.80 -6.14
CA PHE A 418 -11.73 -3.55 -6.57
C PHE A 418 -13.16 -3.41 -6.04
N THR A 419 -14.02 -4.41 -6.27
CA THR A 419 -15.43 -4.39 -5.85
C THR A 419 -15.57 -4.22 -4.34
N ARG A 420 -14.81 -4.99 -3.55
CA ARG A 420 -14.86 -4.89 -2.08
C ARG A 420 -14.39 -3.51 -1.60
N GLU A 421 -13.26 -3.06 -2.14
CA GLU A 421 -12.61 -1.81 -1.72
C GLU A 421 -13.45 -0.58 -2.07
N ARG A 422 -14.14 -0.58 -3.22
CA ARG A 422 -15.04 0.51 -3.62
C ARG A 422 -16.40 0.47 -2.92
N ALA A 423 -16.87 -0.69 -2.48
CA ALA A 423 -18.11 -0.78 -1.70
C ALA A 423 -18.03 -0.06 -0.34
N ARG A 424 -16.88 -0.07 0.33
CA ARG A 424 -16.70 0.56 1.66
C ARG A 424 -16.92 2.09 1.69
N PRO A 425 -16.27 2.91 0.84
CA PRO A 425 -16.53 4.35 0.83
C PRO A 425 -17.97 4.68 0.41
N LEU A 426 -18.59 3.89 -0.47
CA LEU A 426 -19.99 4.06 -0.83
C LEU A 426 -20.95 3.74 0.33
N LEU A 427 -20.64 2.72 1.13
CA LEU A 427 -21.36 2.48 2.39
C LEU A 427 -21.18 3.67 3.36
N LYS A 428 -19.98 4.26 3.46
CA LYS A 428 -19.79 5.51 4.22
C LYS A 428 -20.69 6.63 3.72
N ARG A 429 -20.79 6.82 2.40
CA ARG A 429 -21.64 7.84 1.75
C ARG A 429 -23.13 7.68 2.11
N HIS A 430 -23.63 6.46 2.30
CA HIS A 430 -25.00 6.21 2.77
C HIS A 430 -25.23 6.56 4.24
N GLY A 431 -24.18 6.68 5.04
CA GLY A 431 -24.25 7.09 6.45
C GLY A 431 -24.58 5.96 7.42
N ALA A 432 -24.18 6.16 8.69
CA ALA A 432 -24.25 5.12 9.72
C ALA A 432 -25.69 4.68 10.05
N GLU A 433 -26.65 5.62 10.03
CA GLU A 433 -28.06 5.34 10.34
C GLU A 433 -28.68 4.33 9.36
N ALA A 434 -28.35 4.44 8.08
CA ALA A 434 -28.83 3.52 7.05
C ALA A 434 -28.06 2.19 7.07
N VAL A 435 -26.75 2.24 7.27
CA VAL A 435 -25.88 1.06 7.09
C VAL A 435 -25.84 0.14 8.30
N LEU A 436 -25.72 0.64 9.52
CA LEU A 436 -25.48 -0.22 10.70
C LEU A 436 -26.60 -1.25 10.96
N PRO A 437 -27.90 -0.94 10.82
CA PRO A 437 -28.95 -1.94 10.95
C PRO A 437 -28.85 -3.03 9.88
N ALA A 438 -28.58 -2.66 8.62
CA ALA A 438 -28.43 -3.59 7.51
C ALA A 438 -27.18 -4.47 7.69
N LEU A 439 -26.05 -3.88 8.11
CA LEU A 439 -24.80 -4.58 8.41
C LEU A 439 -25.01 -5.65 9.48
N ARG A 440 -25.72 -5.33 10.57
CA ARG A 440 -26.04 -6.31 11.63
C ARG A 440 -26.93 -7.44 11.11
N GLY A 441 -27.89 -7.15 10.24
CA GLY A 441 -28.71 -8.16 9.59
C GLY A 441 -27.90 -9.06 8.67
N TRP A 442 -27.03 -8.46 7.86
CA TRP A 442 -26.14 -9.16 6.93
C TRP A 442 -25.18 -10.12 7.66
N VAL A 443 -24.46 -9.64 8.67
CA VAL A 443 -23.53 -10.46 9.47
C VAL A 443 -24.23 -11.65 10.13
N LYS A 444 -25.46 -11.48 10.62
CA LYS A 444 -26.25 -12.57 11.24
C LYS A 444 -26.63 -13.68 10.27
N ASN A 445 -26.70 -13.37 8.97
CA ASN A 445 -27.12 -14.30 7.93
C ASN A 445 -25.94 -14.93 7.19
N LEU A 446 -24.69 -14.61 7.56
CA LEU A 446 -23.51 -15.25 6.97
C LEU A 446 -23.49 -16.74 7.30
N ASP A 447 -23.20 -17.58 6.30
CA ASP A 447 -23.10 -19.03 6.49
C ASP A 447 -21.78 -19.36 7.21
N PRO A 448 -21.80 -19.93 8.43
CA PRO A 448 -20.59 -20.32 9.14
C PRO A 448 -19.77 -21.40 8.43
N LYS A 449 -20.31 -22.06 7.39
CA LYS A 449 -19.62 -23.05 6.57
C LYS A 449 -18.95 -22.44 5.33
N ASP A 450 -19.26 -21.20 4.98
CA ASP A 450 -18.60 -20.52 3.87
C ASP A 450 -17.14 -20.23 4.24
N PRO A 451 -16.14 -20.63 3.43
CA PRO A 451 -14.75 -20.23 3.65
C PRO A 451 -14.52 -18.72 3.75
N ALA A 452 -15.41 -17.90 3.16
CA ALA A 452 -15.38 -16.45 3.27
C ALA A 452 -15.97 -15.92 4.58
N HIS A 453 -16.62 -16.76 5.41
CA HIS A 453 -17.28 -16.35 6.64
C HIS A 453 -16.40 -15.49 7.53
N ALA A 454 -15.22 -15.99 7.93
CA ALA A 454 -14.34 -15.25 8.83
C ALA A 454 -13.81 -13.93 8.20
N PRO A 455 -13.31 -13.91 6.95
CA PRO A 455 -12.99 -12.65 6.27
C PRO A 455 -14.12 -11.62 6.21
N LEU A 456 -15.39 -12.05 6.10
CA LEU A 456 -16.54 -11.13 6.03
C LEU A 456 -16.84 -10.43 7.36
N PHE A 457 -16.49 -11.04 8.50
CA PHE A 457 -16.51 -10.33 9.79
C PHE A 457 -15.50 -9.18 9.84
N LEU A 458 -14.33 -9.37 9.21
CA LEU A 458 -13.33 -8.31 9.13
C LEU A 458 -13.79 -7.18 8.18
N GLU A 459 -14.40 -7.51 7.05
CA GLU A 459 -15.05 -6.51 6.17
C GLU A 459 -16.12 -5.72 6.93
N ALA A 460 -16.95 -6.39 7.74
CA ALA A 460 -17.96 -5.72 8.55
C ALA A 460 -17.36 -4.75 9.59
N LEU A 461 -16.25 -5.14 10.23
CA LEU A 461 -15.51 -4.26 11.14
C LEU A 461 -14.95 -3.04 10.41
N TRP A 462 -14.41 -3.23 9.20
CA TRP A 462 -13.91 -2.12 8.40
C TRP A 462 -15.02 -1.18 7.97
N VAL A 463 -16.19 -1.67 7.57
CA VAL A 463 -17.37 -0.81 7.31
C VAL A 463 -17.71 0.02 8.54
N ALA A 464 -17.72 -0.59 9.73
CA ALA A 464 -17.93 0.14 10.98
C ALA A 464 -16.84 1.19 11.27
N GLN A 465 -15.57 0.93 10.89
CA GLN A 465 -14.48 1.92 10.99
C GLN A 465 -14.69 3.08 10.04
N TRP A 466 -15.03 2.82 8.77
CA TRP A 466 -15.37 3.85 7.78
C TRP A 466 -16.52 4.75 8.26
N LEU A 467 -17.51 4.17 8.95
CA LEU A 467 -18.63 4.91 9.54
C LEU A 467 -18.29 5.61 10.88
N ASN A 468 -17.06 5.48 11.35
CA ASN A 468 -16.60 5.95 12.65
C ASN A 468 -17.49 5.49 13.83
N ALA A 469 -18.04 4.27 13.74
CA ALA A 469 -19.05 3.75 14.67
C ALA A 469 -18.62 2.40 15.29
N PRO A 470 -17.87 2.41 16.41
CA PRO A 470 -17.38 1.20 17.06
C PRO A 470 -18.48 0.18 17.32
N GLN A 471 -18.21 -1.09 16.99
CA GLN A 471 -19.11 -2.23 17.24
C GLN A 471 -18.40 -3.26 18.15
N PRO A 472 -18.41 -3.09 19.49
CA PRO A 472 -17.70 -3.97 20.42
C PRO A 472 -18.13 -5.45 20.31
N ASP A 473 -19.42 -5.73 20.16
CA ASP A 473 -19.92 -7.11 20.03
C ASP A 473 -19.38 -7.81 18.79
N LEU A 474 -19.36 -7.09 17.65
CA LEU A 474 -18.80 -7.60 16.40
C LEU A 474 -17.29 -7.82 16.51
N LEU A 475 -16.60 -6.90 17.19
CA LEU A 475 -15.17 -6.99 17.46
C LEU A 475 -14.84 -8.22 18.29
N ASP A 476 -15.60 -8.47 19.37
CA ASP A 476 -15.38 -9.62 20.25
C ASP A 476 -15.65 -10.95 19.54
N ILE A 477 -16.62 -11.00 18.62
CA ILE A 477 -16.81 -12.17 17.75
C ILE A 477 -15.58 -12.38 16.86
N ALA A 478 -15.11 -11.34 16.16
CA ALA A 478 -13.97 -11.44 15.26
C ALA A 478 -12.67 -11.86 15.98
N LEU A 479 -12.45 -11.36 17.20
CA LEU A 479 -11.34 -11.76 18.07
C LEU A 479 -11.42 -13.23 18.52
N GLY A 480 -12.60 -13.85 18.46
CA GLY A 480 -12.82 -15.26 18.82
C GLY A 480 -12.78 -16.24 17.64
N LEU A 481 -12.66 -15.77 16.39
CA LEU A 481 -12.65 -16.64 15.21
C LEU A 481 -11.34 -17.43 15.07
N GLU A 482 -11.43 -18.61 14.43
CA GLU A 482 -10.28 -19.51 14.24
C GLU A 482 -9.18 -18.92 13.33
N ASP A 483 -9.55 -18.10 12.35
CA ASP A 483 -8.60 -17.48 11.43
C ASP A 483 -7.79 -16.39 12.13
N PHE A 484 -6.50 -16.66 12.38
CA PHE A 484 -5.60 -15.73 13.05
C PHE A 484 -5.41 -14.42 12.26
N ARG A 485 -5.60 -14.42 10.94
CA ARG A 485 -5.48 -13.21 10.10
C ARG A 485 -6.62 -12.26 10.38
N VAL A 486 -7.82 -12.80 10.61
CA VAL A 486 -9.00 -12.06 11.05
C VAL A 486 -8.82 -11.54 12.47
N ARG A 487 -8.32 -12.38 13.40
CA ARG A 487 -8.01 -11.92 14.76
C ARG A 487 -6.98 -10.79 14.78
N ALA A 488 -5.92 -10.88 13.98
CA ALA A 488 -4.92 -9.82 13.83
C ALA A 488 -5.54 -8.52 13.28
N GLY A 489 -6.38 -8.63 12.24
CA GLY A 489 -7.17 -7.51 11.73
C GLY A 489 -8.08 -6.88 12.78
N ALA A 490 -8.77 -7.70 13.57
CA ALA A 490 -9.63 -7.25 14.66
C ALA A 490 -8.83 -6.52 15.76
N VAL A 491 -7.61 -6.95 16.08
CA VAL A 491 -6.74 -6.22 17.02
C VAL A 491 -6.35 -4.84 16.48
N ARG A 492 -6.07 -4.70 15.18
CA ARG A 492 -5.84 -3.38 14.56
C ARG A 492 -7.06 -2.48 14.65
N VAL A 493 -8.27 -3.03 14.44
CA VAL A 493 -9.53 -2.28 14.63
C VAL A 493 -9.71 -1.87 16.09
N ALA A 494 -9.45 -2.77 17.03
CA ALA A 494 -9.53 -2.50 18.46
C ALA A 494 -8.55 -1.40 18.90
N SER A 495 -7.34 -1.38 18.32
CA SER A 495 -6.32 -0.34 18.55
C SER A 495 -6.83 1.04 18.12
N ASP A 496 -7.39 1.14 16.91
CA ASP A 496 -7.96 2.38 16.40
C ASP A 496 -9.18 2.87 17.20
N TRP A 497 -9.96 1.94 17.75
CA TRP A 497 -11.12 2.25 18.60
C TRP A 497 -10.79 2.36 20.09
N ALA A 498 -9.54 2.18 20.52
CA ALA A 498 -9.21 1.95 21.93
C ALA A 498 -9.80 3.01 22.88
N ALA A 499 -9.72 4.29 22.52
CA ALA A 499 -10.26 5.40 23.32
C ALA A 499 -11.79 5.42 23.45
N ARG A 500 -12.51 4.60 22.67
CA ARG A 500 -13.98 4.50 22.60
C ARG A 500 -14.49 3.10 22.93
N LEU A 501 -13.61 2.19 23.34
CA LEU A 501 -13.98 0.85 23.80
C LEU A 501 -13.97 0.79 25.32
N ASP A 502 -14.88 0.00 25.88
CA ASP A 502 -14.79 -0.38 27.28
C ASP A 502 -13.68 -1.42 27.47
N ASN A 503 -12.78 -1.21 28.42
CA ASN A 503 -11.70 -2.15 28.77
C ASN A 503 -10.84 -2.64 27.58
N PRO A 504 -10.27 -1.75 26.73
CA PRO A 504 -9.42 -2.14 25.60
C PRO A 504 -8.20 -2.97 26.06
N SER A 505 -7.65 -2.66 27.23
CA SER A 505 -6.51 -3.37 27.81
C SER A 505 -6.77 -4.87 28.01
N GLU A 506 -7.98 -5.26 28.38
CA GLU A 506 -8.33 -6.68 28.55
C GLU A 506 -8.36 -7.42 27.20
N ARG A 507 -8.85 -6.77 26.13
CA ARG A 507 -8.80 -7.33 24.77
C ARG A 507 -7.36 -7.52 24.31
N PHE A 508 -6.50 -6.53 24.52
CA PHE A 508 -5.09 -6.64 24.16
C PHE A 508 -4.33 -7.65 25.02
N ARG A 509 -4.67 -7.79 26.32
CA ARG A 509 -4.11 -8.84 27.19
C ARG A 509 -4.45 -10.25 26.71
N ARG A 510 -5.64 -10.46 26.13
CA ARG A 510 -5.99 -11.74 25.49
C ARG A 510 -5.18 -11.93 24.21
N ALA A 511 -5.11 -10.91 23.35
CA ALA A 511 -4.42 -10.97 22.06
C ALA A 511 -2.89 -11.12 22.17
N VAL A 512 -2.25 -10.55 23.20
CA VAL A 512 -0.80 -10.74 23.43
C VAL A 512 -0.47 -12.18 23.85
N ASN A 513 -1.47 -12.92 24.33
CA ASN A 513 -1.38 -14.34 24.66
C ASN A 513 -1.97 -15.26 23.56
N ASP A 514 -2.31 -14.72 22.40
CA ASP A 514 -2.84 -15.51 21.29
C ASP A 514 -1.82 -16.57 20.85
N PRO A 515 -2.24 -17.80 20.47
CA PRO A 515 -1.33 -18.83 19.99
C PRO A 515 -0.54 -18.40 18.74
N HIS A 516 -1.08 -17.53 17.90
CA HIS A 516 -0.44 -17.11 16.67
C HIS A 516 0.40 -15.82 16.85
N PRO A 517 1.69 -15.82 16.46
CA PRO A 517 2.60 -14.68 16.67
C PRO A 517 2.16 -13.39 15.96
N ARG A 518 1.45 -13.47 14.83
CA ARG A 518 0.90 -12.29 14.16
C ARG A 518 -0.14 -11.54 14.99
N VAL A 519 -0.99 -12.25 15.73
CA VAL A 519 -1.98 -11.60 16.61
C VAL A 519 -1.26 -10.94 17.79
N ARG A 520 -0.22 -11.60 18.32
CA ARG A 520 0.65 -11.04 19.37
C ARG A 520 1.37 -9.77 18.90
N LEU A 521 1.88 -9.74 17.66
CA LEU A 521 2.50 -8.56 17.05
C LEU A 521 1.55 -7.35 17.07
N GLU A 522 0.31 -7.53 16.61
CA GLU A 522 -0.68 -6.46 16.62
C GLU A 522 -1.04 -6.01 18.04
N ALA A 523 -1.14 -6.97 18.98
CA ALA A 523 -1.46 -6.66 20.37
C ALA A 523 -0.36 -5.84 21.05
N VAL A 524 0.91 -6.18 20.83
CA VAL A 524 2.06 -5.42 21.34
C VAL A 524 2.06 -4.00 20.78
N ASN A 525 1.85 -3.84 19.47
CA ASN A 525 1.73 -2.51 18.86
C ASN A 525 0.54 -1.71 19.41
N ALA A 526 -0.61 -2.34 19.65
CA ALA A 526 -1.78 -1.68 20.21
C ALA A 526 -1.56 -1.24 21.68
N LEU A 527 -0.87 -2.06 22.48
CA LEU A 527 -0.51 -1.73 23.86
C LEU A 527 0.43 -0.52 23.92
N ARG A 528 1.35 -0.37 22.96
CA ARG A 528 2.21 0.82 22.85
C ARG A 528 1.39 2.11 22.79
N LEU A 529 0.32 2.12 22.00
CA LEU A 529 -0.53 3.29 21.80
C LEU A 529 -1.39 3.65 23.01
N LEU A 530 -1.56 2.74 23.99
CA LEU A 530 -2.26 3.08 25.24
C LEU A 530 -1.43 4.00 26.14
N GLY A 531 -0.11 4.04 26.00
CA GLY A 531 0.72 5.03 26.71
C GLY A 531 0.76 4.85 28.23
N THR A 532 0.65 3.62 28.76
CA THR A 532 0.63 3.39 30.22
C THR A 532 1.63 2.34 30.67
N ALA A 533 2.05 2.44 31.93
CA ALA A 533 2.91 1.45 32.59
C ALA A 533 2.28 0.04 32.58
N GLU A 534 0.96 -0.07 32.75
CA GLU A 534 0.26 -1.37 32.72
C GLU A 534 0.24 -1.96 31.30
N ALA A 535 0.18 -1.11 30.27
CA ALA A 535 0.28 -1.57 28.89
C ALA A 535 1.68 -2.13 28.58
N ALA A 536 2.76 -1.50 29.08
CA ALA A 536 4.11 -2.03 28.99
C ALA A 536 4.24 -3.39 29.71
N ARG A 537 3.70 -3.49 30.92
CA ARG A 537 3.64 -4.74 31.69
C ARG A 537 2.89 -5.84 30.95
N THR A 538 1.75 -5.50 30.34
CA THR A 538 0.95 -6.43 29.55
C THR A 538 1.66 -6.85 28.27
N ALA A 539 2.38 -5.94 27.60
CA ALA A 539 3.15 -6.25 26.39
C ALA A 539 4.26 -7.26 26.67
N ALA A 540 4.90 -7.16 27.85
CA ALA A 540 5.94 -8.11 28.28
C ALA A 540 5.44 -9.57 28.39
N LEU A 541 4.12 -9.82 28.49
CA LEU A 541 3.58 -11.19 28.42
C LEU A 541 3.87 -11.88 27.08
N ALA A 542 4.20 -11.13 26.02
CA ALA A 542 4.61 -11.70 24.75
C ALA A 542 5.86 -12.60 24.87
N THR A 543 6.71 -12.40 25.89
CA THR A 543 7.90 -13.25 26.12
C THR A 543 7.55 -14.65 26.65
N ASP A 544 6.31 -14.87 27.07
CA ASP A 544 5.83 -16.18 27.51
C ASP A 544 5.63 -17.16 26.34
N HIS A 545 5.73 -16.64 25.12
CA HIS A 545 5.53 -17.37 23.87
C HIS A 545 6.79 -17.28 23.00
N PRO A 546 6.98 -18.20 22.04
CA PRO A 546 8.03 -18.05 21.04
C PRO A 546 7.92 -16.70 20.31
N THR A 547 9.03 -15.96 20.30
CA THR A 547 9.17 -14.69 19.59
C THR A 547 9.90 -14.90 18.27
N ASP A 548 9.59 -14.04 17.30
CA ASP A 548 10.33 -13.89 16.06
C ASP A 548 10.78 -12.44 15.92
N THR A 549 11.49 -12.12 14.82
CA THR A 549 12.08 -10.80 14.59
C THR A 549 11.07 -9.65 14.73
N ASN A 550 9.83 -9.79 14.26
CA ASN A 550 8.89 -8.67 14.30
C ASN A 550 8.27 -8.51 15.70
N VAL A 551 7.95 -9.61 16.38
CA VAL A 551 7.44 -9.54 17.75
C VAL A 551 8.52 -9.01 18.70
N ASP A 552 9.77 -9.45 18.55
CA ASP A 552 10.91 -8.94 19.31
C ASP A 552 11.10 -7.43 19.08
N TYR A 553 11.08 -7.00 17.81
CA TYR A 553 11.19 -5.59 17.47
C TYR A 553 10.05 -4.75 18.07
N ALA A 554 8.81 -5.18 17.88
CA ALA A 554 7.64 -4.45 18.38
C ALA A 554 7.65 -4.38 19.91
N LEU A 555 8.05 -5.47 20.58
CA LEU A 555 8.15 -5.51 22.04
C LEU A 555 9.24 -4.57 22.55
N TRP A 556 10.44 -4.62 21.96
CA TRP A 556 11.52 -3.70 22.27
C TRP A 556 11.07 -2.25 22.13
N LEU A 557 10.46 -1.89 21.00
CA LEU A 557 10.00 -0.53 20.74
C LEU A 557 8.92 -0.10 21.75
N THR A 558 7.99 -1.01 22.08
CA THR A 558 6.93 -0.75 23.06
C THR A 558 7.47 -0.48 24.45
N LEU A 559 8.40 -1.32 24.93
CA LEU A 559 9.00 -1.14 26.24
C LEU A 559 9.88 0.12 26.28
N ARG A 560 10.56 0.46 25.18
CA ARG A 560 11.37 1.67 25.07
C ARG A 560 10.54 2.95 25.10
N GLU A 561 9.50 3.03 24.27
CA GLU A 561 8.66 4.24 24.19
C GLU A 561 7.85 4.47 25.49
N LEU A 562 7.57 3.41 26.23
CA LEU A 562 6.85 3.49 27.51
C LEU A 562 7.78 3.52 28.73
N ALA A 563 9.10 3.64 28.55
CA ALA A 563 10.09 3.58 29.63
C ALA A 563 9.80 4.57 30.76
N ASP A 564 9.45 5.81 30.41
CA ASP A 564 9.13 6.86 31.38
C ASP A 564 7.91 6.51 32.27
N GLU A 565 7.01 5.65 31.79
CA GLU A 565 5.83 5.21 32.51
C GLU A 565 6.12 4.04 33.47
N TRP A 566 6.92 3.04 33.05
CA TRP A 566 7.12 1.80 33.82
C TRP A 566 8.41 1.76 34.64
N LEU A 567 9.47 2.48 34.26
CA LEU A 567 10.72 2.50 35.05
C LEU A 567 10.50 2.96 36.51
N PRO A 568 9.70 4.00 36.79
CA PRO A 568 9.40 4.38 38.17
C PRO A 568 8.71 3.26 38.95
N ARG A 569 7.86 2.47 38.29
CA ARG A 569 7.15 1.35 38.92
C ARG A 569 8.08 0.22 39.32
N VAL A 570 9.08 -0.09 38.49
CA VAL A 570 10.11 -1.09 38.80
C VAL A 570 11.02 -0.63 39.94
N ALA A 571 11.31 0.67 40.03
CA ALA A 571 12.11 1.23 41.12
C ALA A 571 11.38 1.13 42.49
N GLU A 572 10.05 1.25 42.49
CA GLU A 572 9.20 1.07 43.67
C GLU A 572 8.94 -0.42 44.00
N ASP A 573 8.73 -1.23 42.97
CA ASP A 573 8.42 -2.65 43.04
C ASP A 573 9.25 -3.44 42.01
N PRO A 574 10.38 -4.07 42.40
CA PRO A 574 11.19 -4.88 41.51
C PRO A 574 10.43 -6.06 40.86
N ASP A 575 9.29 -6.47 41.44
CA ASP A 575 8.44 -7.54 40.93
C ASP A 575 7.34 -7.02 39.98
N TYR A 576 7.35 -5.74 39.60
CA TYR A 576 6.32 -5.10 38.77
C TYR A 576 5.97 -5.91 37.51
N PHE A 577 6.96 -6.52 36.85
CA PHE A 577 6.76 -7.43 35.70
C PHE A 577 6.30 -8.86 36.07
N GLY A 578 5.61 -9.01 37.20
CA GLY A 578 5.07 -10.27 37.70
C GLY A 578 6.11 -11.18 38.37
N GLY A 579 7.21 -10.61 38.86
CA GLY A 579 8.32 -11.36 39.49
C GLY A 579 9.10 -12.26 38.54
N ASP A 580 8.90 -12.14 37.22
CA ASP A 580 9.64 -12.91 36.21
C ASP A 580 10.96 -12.20 35.83
N PRO A 581 12.14 -12.78 36.13
CA PRO A 581 13.41 -12.14 35.83
C PRO A 581 13.66 -11.98 34.32
N GLY A 582 13.12 -12.86 33.49
CA GLY A 582 13.26 -12.80 32.03
C GLY A 582 12.54 -11.59 31.45
N ARG A 583 11.29 -11.36 31.87
CA ARG A 583 10.50 -10.17 31.47
C ARG A 583 11.18 -8.87 31.90
N LEU A 584 11.65 -8.82 33.15
CA LEU A 584 12.36 -7.65 33.67
C LEU A 584 13.66 -7.38 32.87
N ILE A 585 14.44 -8.41 32.56
CA ILE A 585 15.66 -8.26 31.75
C ILE A 585 15.35 -7.72 30.35
N VAL A 586 14.28 -8.21 29.70
CA VAL A 586 13.87 -7.71 28.38
C VAL A 586 13.46 -6.23 28.45
N ALA A 587 12.69 -5.85 29.47
CA ALA A 587 12.28 -4.46 29.69
C ALA A 587 13.48 -3.54 29.94
N LEU A 588 14.37 -3.91 30.87
CA LEU A 588 15.57 -3.11 31.21
C LEU A 588 16.59 -3.03 30.07
N ARG A 589 16.61 -3.98 29.13
CA ARG A 589 17.44 -3.89 27.92
C ARG A 589 16.82 -3.04 26.81
N SER A 590 15.55 -2.69 26.95
CA SER A 590 14.81 -1.90 25.97
C SER A 590 14.76 -0.42 26.33
N ALA A 591 14.74 -0.09 27.63
CA ALA A 591 15.03 1.24 28.15
C ALA A 591 16.52 1.56 28.05
#